data_AF-A0A9E3B7B8-F1
#
_entry.id   AF-A0A9E3B7B8-F1
#
_cell.length_a   1.000
_cell.length_b   1.000
_cell.length_c   1.000
_cell.angle_alpha   90.00
_cell.angle_beta   90.00
_cell.angle_gamma   90.00
#
_symmetry.space_group_name_H-M   'P 1'
#
loop_
_entity.id
_entity.type
_entity.pdbx_description
1 polymer ?
#
loop_
_entity_poly.entity_id
_entity_poly.type
_entity_poly.pdbx_seq_one_letter_code
_entity_poly.pdbx_strand_id
1 'polypeptide(L)' 'RAFNGSFKPGFMTDLLHKDLGLALDLAAEIQTPAPATGLARQLYEMTRAAGYGRDDYTSLLRVLEQMAGVEVRNRTDPKV' A
#
# COMPACT_ATOMS: atom_id res chain seq x y z
N ARG A 1 -3.63 -0.10 13.05
CA ARG A 1 -3.60 -1.57 12.90
C ARG A 1 -2.22 -1.99 12.40
N ALA A 2 -1.76 -1.60 11.21
CA ALA A 2 -0.40 -1.91 10.73
C ALA A 2 0.74 -1.85 11.78
N PHE A 3 0.82 -0.80 12.62
CA PHE A 3 1.85 -0.66 13.67
C PHE A 3 1.79 -1.69 14.82
N ASN A 4 0.75 -2.53 14.90
CA ASN A 4 0.67 -3.68 15.80
C ASN A 4 0.95 -5.01 15.08
N GLY A 5 1.48 -4.96 13.85
CA GLY A 5 1.76 -6.14 13.01
C GLY A 5 0.53 -6.81 12.39
N SER A 6 -0.68 -6.27 12.58
CA SER A 6 -1.91 -6.82 11.96
C SER A 6 -2.21 -6.15 10.62
N PHE A 7 -2.14 -6.96 9.55
CA PHE A 7 -2.49 -6.58 8.18
C PHE A 7 -3.75 -7.28 7.65
N LYS A 8 -4.61 -7.77 8.56
CA LYS A 8 -5.91 -8.36 8.19
C LYS A 8 -6.74 -7.35 7.39
N PRO A 9 -7.31 -7.75 6.24
CA PRO A 9 -7.94 -6.82 5.30
C PRO A 9 -9.17 -6.14 5.91
N GLY A 10 -9.12 -4.82 6.05
CA GLY A 10 -10.31 -3.98 6.07
C GLY A 10 -10.65 -3.49 4.66
N PHE A 11 -9.62 -3.18 3.88
CA PHE A 11 -9.71 -2.90 2.44
C PHE A 11 -8.49 -3.47 1.72
N MET A 12 -8.70 -4.33 0.73
CA MET A 12 -7.62 -5.12 0.12
C MET A 12 -6.70 -4.25 -0.75
N THR A 13 -5.39 -4.54 -0.72
CA THR A 13 -4.38 -3.94 -1.59
C THR A 13 -4.77 -4.03 -3.07
N ASP A 14 -5.29 -5.18 -3.52
CA ASP A 14 -5.74 -5.39 -4.90
C ASP A 14 -6.86 -4.42 -5.30
N LEU A 15 -7.77 -4.10 -4.36
CA LEU A 15 -8.86 -3.15 -4.61
C LEU A 15 -8.34 -1.72 -4.68
N LEU A 16 -7.46 -1.32 -3.76
CA LEU A 16 -6.86 0.01 -3.82
C LEU A 16 -6.05 0.22 -5.10
N HIS A 17 -5.27 -0.79 -5.51
CA HIS A 17 -4.52 -0.74 -6.77
C HIS A 17 -5.43 -0.58 -8.00
N LYS A 18 -6.58 -1.27 -8.01
CA LYS A 18 -7.61 -1.11 -9.05
C LYS A 18 -8.14 0.32 -9.07
N ASP A 19 -8.53 0.85 -7.91
CA ASP A 19 -9.13 2.19 -7.81
C ASP A 19 -8.14 3.30 -8.19
N LEU A 20 -6.85 3.14 -7.89
CA LEU A 20 -5.79 4.03 -8.37
C LEU A 20 -5.62 3.97 -9.89
N GLY A 21 -5.86 2.82 -10.52
CA GLY A 21 -5.95 2.70 -11.98
C GLY A 21 -7.10 3.52 -12.54
N LEU A 22 -8.30 3.35 -12.00
CA LEU A 22 -9.48 4.12 -12.40
C LEU A 22 -9.29 5.63 -12.23
N ALA A 23 -8.63 6.05 -11.14
CA ALA A 23 -8.31 7.46 -10.90
C ALA A 23 -7.33 8.03 -11.95
N LEU A 24 -6.35 7.24 -12.39
CA LEU A 24 -5.41 7.64 -13.44
C LEU A 24 -6.08 7.68 -14.82
N ASP A 25 -6.96 6.73 -15.12
CA ASP A 25 -7.74 6.71 -16.36
C ASP A 25 -8.62 7.97 -16.45
N LEU A 26 -9.32 8.32 -15.37
CA LEU A 26 -10.11 9.55 -15.30
C LEU A 26 -9.23 10.79 -15.44
N ALA A 27 -8.09 10.84 -14.75
CA ALA A 27 -7.17 11.97 -14.84
C ALA A 27 -6.66 12.20 -16.27
N ALA A 28 -6.41 11.12 -17.02
CA ALA A 28 -6.04 11.18 -18.43
C ALA A 28 -7.19 11.70 -19.31
N GLU A 29 -8.43 11.26 -19.06
CA GLU A 29 -9.62 11.71 -19.78
C GLU A 29 -9.84 13.22 -19.67
N ILE A 30 -9.65 13.78 -18.46
CA ILE A 30 -9.81 15.21 -18.20
C ILE A 30 -8.50 16.01 -18.36
N GLN A 31 -7.47 15.39 -18.95
CA GLN A 31 -6.15 16.01 -19.21
C GLN A 31 -5.50 16.66 -17.96
N THR A 32 -5.73 16.07 -16.78
CA THR A 32 -5.20 16.57 -15.50
C THR A 32 -4.03 15.71 -15.02
N PRO A 33 -2.82 16.27 -14.82
CA PRO A 33 -1.69 15.51 -14.29
C PRO A 33 -1.92 15.00 -12.86
N ALA A 34 -1.67 13.70 -12.63
CA ALA A 34 -1.81 13.07 -11.31
C ALA A 34 -0.54 12.26 -10.90
N PRO A 35 0.64 12.92 -10.80
CA PRO A 35 1.91 12.22 -10.58
C PRO A 35 1.97 11.44 -9.26
N ALA A 36 1.40 12.00 -8.17
CA ALA A 36 1.35 11.32 -6.89
C ALA A 36 0.50 10.03 -6.94
N THR A 37 -0.60 10.03 -7.70
CA THR A 37 -1.44 8.85 -7.92
C THR A 37 -0.69 7.79 -8.74
N GLY A 38 0.08 8.21 -9.74
CA GLY A 38 0.94 7.33 -10.52
C GLY A 38 1.97 6.61 -9.65
N LEU A 39 2.67 7.37 -8.80
CA LEU A 39 3.61 6.82 -7.82
C LEU A 39 2.90 5.86 -6.85
N ALA A 40 1.76 6.26 -6.29
CA ALA A 40 0.99 5.42 -5.38
C ALA A 40 0.62 4.08 -6.03
N ARG A 41 0.12 4.09 -7.27
CA ARG A 41 -0.21 2.85 -8.00
C ARG A 41 0.99 1.92 -8.10
N GLN A 42 2.18 2.44 -8.41
CA GLN A 42 3.40 1.63 -8.50
C GLN A 42 3.81 1.04 -7.14
N LEU A 43 3.69 1.81 -6.05
CA LEU A 43 3.96 1.29 -4.70
C LEU A 43 3.00 0.14 -4.33
N TYR A 44 1.73 0.24 -4.70
CA TYR A 44 0.78 -0.84 -4.48
C TYR A 44 0.98 -2.02 -5.43
N GLU A 45 1.47 -1.80 -6.66
CA GLU A 45 1.90 -2.90 -7.53
C GLU A 45 3.09 -3.65 -6.93
N MET A 46 4.07 -2.96 -6.34
CA MET A 46 5.16 -3.60 -5.59
C MET A 46 4.61 -4.44 -4.41
N THR A 47 3.62 -3.91 -3.70
CA THR A 47 2.96 -4.61 -2.58
C THR A 47 2.24 -5.87 -3.03
N ARG A 48 1.56 -5.82 -4.19
CA ARG A 48 0.92 -7.00 -4.80
C ARG A 48 1.95 -8.03 -5.24
N ALA A 49 3.03 -7.59 -5.89
CA ALA A 49 4.12 -8.46 -6.34
C ALA A 49 4.83 -9.17 -5.17
N ALA A 50 4.87 -8.54 -3.98
CA ALA A 50 5.36 -9.14 -2.75
C ALA A 50 4.39 -10.17 -2.11
N GLY A 51 3.23 -10.42 -2.73
CA GLY A 51 2.24 -11.40 -2.27
C GLY A 51 1.16 -10.85 -1.34
N TYR A 52 1.11 -9.54 -1.09
CA TYR A 52 0.19 -8.91 -0.14
C TYR A 52 -1.09 -8.36 -0.79
N GLY A 53 -1.46 -8.84 -1.97
CA GLY A 53 -2.64 -8.37 -2.71
C GLY A 53 -3.96 -8.49 -1.94
N ARG A 54 -4.11 -9.56 -1.15
CA ARG A 54 -5.31 -9.86 -0.35
C ARG A 54 -5.24 -9.34 1.08
N ASP A 55 -4.11 -8.78 1.49
CA ASP A 55 -3.95 -8.13 2.78
C ASP A 55 -4.54 -6.72 2.75
N ASP A 56 -4.66 -6.09 3.92
CA ASP A 56 -5.04 -4.69 3.99
C ASP A 56 -4.07 -3.80 3.20
N TYR A 57 -4.56 -2.71 2.59
CA TYR A 57 -3.71 -1.79 1.85
C TYR A 57 -2.54 -1.24 2.68
N THR A 58 -2.68 -1.19 4.01
CA THR A 58 -1.57 -0.82 4.89
C THR A 58 -0.39 -1.81 4.89
N SER A 59 -0.51 -2.97 4.22
CA SER A 59 0.56 -3.95 3.99
C SER A 59 1.73 -3.40 3.16
N LEU A 60 1.56 -2.27 2.48
CA LEU A 60 2.67 -1.49 1.90
C LEU A 60 3.78 -1.22 2.94
N LEU A 61 3.41 -1.04 4.22
CA LEU A 61 4.38 -0.86 5.30
C LEU A 61 5.40 -2.01 5.35
N ARG A 62 4.98 -3.26 5.14
CA ARG A 62 5.87 -4.44 5.18
C ARG A 62 6.92 -4.39 4.07
N VAL A 63 6.53 -3.92 2.88
CA VAL A 63 7.47 -3.76 1.76
C VAL A 63 8.50 -2.69 2.09
N LEU A 64 8.06 -1.57 2.65
CA LEU A 64 8.96 -0.48 3.05
C LEU A 64 9.90 -0.90 4.19
N GLU A 65 9.39 -1.66 5.18
CA GLU A 65 10.19 -2.25 6.25
C GLU A 65 11.28 -3.17 5.71
N GLN A 66 10.93 -4.04 4.76
CA GLN A 66 11.90 -4.93 4.11
C GLN A 66 12.96 -4.16 3.33
N MET A 67 12.58 -3.09 2.62
CA MET A 67 13.52 -2.24 1.87
C MET A 67 14.46 -1.46 2.79
N ALA A 68 13.94 -0.96 3.92
CA ALA A 68 14.70 -0.16 4.87
C ALA A 68 15.49 -1.00 5.87
N GLY A 69 15.21 -2.30 5.99
CA GLY A 69 15.83 -3.19 6.97
C GLY A 69 15.44 -2.86 8.41
N VAL A 70 14.28 -2.23 8.62
CA VAL A 70 13.79 -1.82 9.94
C VAL A 70 12.34 -2.25 10.12
N GLU A 71 11.94 -2.52 11.36
CA GLU A 71 10.55 -2.82 11.70
C GLU A 71 9.90 -1.61 12.41
N VAL A 72 8.74 -1.17 11.92
CA VAL A 72 8.02 -0.01 12.47
C VAL A 72 6.82 -0.52 13.27
N ARG A 73 6.99 -0.57 14.58
CA ARG A 73 5.96 -1.00 15.54
C ARG A 73 5.71 0.06 16.61
N ASN A 74 4.56 -0.06 17.27
CA ASN A 74 4.26 0.78 18.43
C ASN A 74 5.23 0.48 19.58
N ARG A 75 5.79 1.51 20.21
CA ARG A 75 6.73 1.40 21.34
C ARG A 75 6.17 0.68 22.57
N THR A 76 4.86 0.54 22.67
CA THR A 76 4.15 -0.14 23.76
C THR A 76 3.82 -1.61 23.47
N ASP A 77 4.22 -2.15 22.32
CA ASP A 77 4.01 -3.55 21.99
C ASP A 77 5.14 -4.40 22.64
N PRO A 78 4.86 -5.32 23.58
CA PRO A 78 5.88 -6.00 24.40
C PRO A 78 6.77 -7.00 23.64
N LYS A 79 6.74 -7.00 22.30
CA LYS A 79 7.53 -7.89 21.43
C LYS A 79 8.66 -7.18 20.69
N VAL A 80 8.96 -5.93 21.04
CA VAL A 80 10.14 -5.18 20.56
C VAL A 80 11.03 -4.81 21.73
#